data_AF-A0A834IEK4-F1
#
_entry.id   AF-A0A834IEK4-F1
#
_cell.length_a   1.000
_cell.length_b   1.000
_cell.length_c   1.000
_cell.angle_alpha   90.00
_cell.angle_beta   90.00
_cell.angle_gamma   90.00
#
_symmetry.space_group_name_H-M   'P 1'
#
loop_
_entity.id
_entity.type
_entity.pdbx_description
1 polymer ?
#
loop_
_entity_poly.entity_id
_entity_poly.type
_entity_poly.pdbx_seq_one_letter_code
_entity_poly.pdbx_strand_id
1 'polypeptide(L)'
;MSLIRRWFDPIRSKWYYDRSLRQTHLPTEKGLCIYLRLDDVYSYLAVQQLEQLEDILVEEIKPLRIILSDQAAPPPNGMSEEVWQNYALNDAKILAMQHRFAFDDVPELPRPEAVEQAWVILERTPLQGKDFLYLLEDVFHMLWNQQYGKLKMLYSMAKHYQKPPADPQFHCKSIPILTAYFEFGGRQYHAVDDLLRLTRRLQQQKLLISPPIFLINHIEWREHLINDANELADIQALQP
;
A
#
# COMPACT_ATOMS: atom_id res chain seq x y z
N MET A 1 -8.95 5.74 -21.81
CA MET A 1 -7.60 6.27 -21.52
C MET A 1 -7.04 6.96 -22.75
N SER A 2 -6.74 8.26 -22.68
CA SER A 2 -6.11 8.98 -23.79
C SER A 2 -4.67 8.50 -24.01
N LEU A 3 -4.33 8.14 -25.25
CA LEU A 3 -2.99 7.69 -25.67
C LEU A 3 -1.88 8.71 -25.36
N ILE A 4 -2.23 9.98 -25.18
CA ILE A 4 -1.31 11.08 -24.89
C ILE A 4 -0.76 10.97 -23.46
N ARG A 5 -1.60 10.57 -22.49
CA ARG A 5 -1.19 10.42 -21.08
C ARG A 5 -0.13 9.32 -20.90
N ARG A 6 -0.12 8.31 -21.78
CA ARG A 6 0.84 7.19 -21.77
C ARG A 6 2.25 7.56 -22.23
N TRP A 7 2.42 8.61 -23.02
CA TRP A 7 3.73 8.98 -23.59
C TRP A 7 4.50 9.98 -22.72
N PHE A 8 3.80 10.77 -21.91
CA PHE A 8 4.38 11.81 -21.04
C PHE A 8 4.52 11.37 -19.57
N ASP A 9 4.30 10.09 -19.27
CA ASP A 9 4.52 9.55 -17.92
C ASP A 9 6.03 9.41 -17.66
N PRO A 10 6.58 10.17 -16.70
CA PRO A 10 8.02 10.17 -16.41
C PRO A 10 8.53 8.86 -15.80
N ILE A 11 7.63 8.00 -15.29
CA ILE A 11 7.96 6.67 -14.77
C ILE A 11 8.17 5.69 -15.93
N ARG A 12 7.29 5.72 -16.94
CA ARG A 12 7.28 4.73 -18.04
C ARG A 12 8.29 5.00 -19.15
N SER A 13 8.85 6.21 -19.25
CA SER A 13 9.83 6.56 -20.29
C SER A 13 11.12 5.73 -20.23
N LYS A 14 11.53 5.24 -19.05
CA LYS A 14 12.68 4.33 -18.88
C LYS A 14 12.35 2.86 -19.21
N TRP A 15 11.09 2.45 -19.10
CA TRP A 15 10.68 1.04 -19.17
C TRP A 15 10.67 0.46 -20.59
N TYR A 16 10.56 1.30 -21.62
CA TYR A 16 10.54 0.81 -23.00
C TYR A 16 11.85 0.14 -23.43
N TYR A 17 12.95 0.40 -22.71
CA TYR A 17 14.30 -0.05 -23.09
C TYR A 17 14.77 -1.33 -22.39
N ASP A 18 14.10 -1.79 -21.32
CA ASP A 18 14.59 -2.92 -20.51
C ASP A 18 13.58 -4.08 -20.43
N ARG A 19 13.36 -4.76 -21.56
CA ARG A 19 12.52 -5.97 -21.61
C ARG A 19 13.34 -7.21 -21.25
N SER A 20 13.28 -7.60 -19.98
CA SER A 20 13.74 -8.93 -19.57
C SER A 20 13.03 -10.04 -20.36
N LEU A 21 13.77 -11.12 -20.68
CA LEU A 21 13.29 -12.29 -21.40
C LEU A 21 11.96 -12.80 -20.79
N ARG A 22 10.98 -13.09 -21.65
CA ARG A 22 9.64 -13.55 -21.25
C ARG A 22 9.72 -14.93 -20.56
N GLN A 23 9.95 -14.95 -19.25
CA GLN A 23 9.72 -16.14 -18.45
C GLN A 23 8.20 -16.38 -18.30
N THR A 24 7.80 -17.62 -18.55
CA THR A 24 6.41 -18.07 -18.52
C THR A 24 5.94 -18.28 -17.08
N HIS A 25 6.77 -18.93 -16.26
CA HIS A 25 6.57 -19.14 -14.82
C HIS A 25 7.58 -18.32 -14.02
N LEU A 26 7.14 -17.71 -12.93
CA LEU A 26 7.98 -16.95 -12.03
C LEU A 26 8.15 -17.74 -10.73
N PRO A 27 9.26 -17.58 -10.00
CA PRO A 27 9.45 -18.23 -8.71
C PRO A 27 8.44 -17.69 -7.68
N THR A 28 7.90 -18.59 -6.86
CA THR A 28 6.96 -18.29 -5.76
C THR A 28 7.61 -18.29 -4.39
N GLU A 29 8.87 -18.73 -4.27
CA GLU A 29 9.59 -18.93 -2.99
C GLU A 29 9.64 -17.68 -2.08
N LYS A 30 9.61 -16.49 -2.68
CA LYS A 30 9.63 -15.21 -1.95
C LYS A 30 8.25 -14.64 -1.64
N GLY A 31 7.19 -15.32 -2.08
CA GLY A 31 5.81 -14.84 -2.04
C GLY A 31 5.56 -13.62 -2.92
N LEU A 32 4.46 -12.92 -2.64
CA LEU A 32 4.17 -11.60 -3.19
C LEU A 32 4.58 -10.53 -2.16
N CYS A 33 5.43 -9.59 -2.58
CA CYS A 33 5.83 -8.46 -1.74
C CYS A 33 5.23 -7.16 -2.28
N ILE A 34 4.87 -6.23 -1.39
CA ILE A 34 4.58 -4.84 -1.75
C ILE A 34 5.53 -3.90 -0.99
N TYR A 35 6.03 -2.91 -1.71
CA TYR A 35 6.94 -1.89 -1.23
C TYR A 35 6.20 -0.57 -1.16
N LEU A 36 6.15 0.01 0.04
CA LEU A 36 5.32 1.16 0.38
C LEU A 36 6.13 2.24 1.09
N ARG A 37 5.61 3.47 1.06
CA ARG A 37 6.04 4.61 1.87
C ARG A 37 4.81 5.33 2.41
N LEU A 38 4.84 5.76 3.67
CA LEU A 38 3.70 6.46 4.29
C LEU A 38 3.42 7.83 3.64
N ASP A 39 4.46 8.47 3.12
CA ASP A 39 4.43 9.78 2.45
C ASP A 39 4.32 9.67 0.91
N ASP A 40 4.04 8.47 0.37
CA ASP A 40 3.76 8.26 -1.05
C ASP A 40 2.26 8.07 -1.31
N VAL A 41 1.70 8.93 -2.15
CA VAL A 41 0.27 8.89 -2.49
C VAL A 41 -0.12 7.62 -3.24
N TYR A 42 0.81 7.02 -4.02
CA TYR A 42 0.53 5.76 -4.69
C TYR A 42 0.49 4.58 -3.71
N SER A 43 1.23 4.67 -2.60
CA SER A 43 1.13 3.74 -1.49
C SER A 43 -0.25 3.81 -0.83
N TYR A 44 -0.80 5.02 -0.64
CA TYR A 44 -2.17 5.19 -0.14
C TYR A 44 -3.23 4.55 -1.05
N LEU A 45 -3.11 4.72 -2.37
CA LEU A 45 -4.04 4.06 -3.29
C LEU A 45 -3.87 2.53 -3.29
N ALA A 46 -2.63 2.05 -3.15
CA ALA A 46 -2.34 0.62 -3.18
C ALA A 46 -2.89 -0.13 -1.96
N VAL A 47 -2.81 0.46 -0.76
CA VAL A 47 -3.24 -0.21 0.48
C VAL A 47 -4.73 -0.58 0.47
N GLN A 48 -5.56 0.21 -0.20
CA GLN A 48 -7.01 0.00 -0.34
C GLN A 48 -7.41 -1.26 -1.13
N GLN A 49 -6.45 -1.99 -1.71
CA GLN A 49 -6.68 -3.23 -2.46
C GLN A 49 -6.03 -4.45 -1.82
N LEU A 50 -5.26 -4.29 -0.75
CA LEU A 50 -4.38 -5.36 -0.26
C LEU A 50 -5.16 -6.47 0.41
N GLU A 51 -6.24 -6.15 1.14
CA GLU A 51 -7.08 -7.16 1.77
C GLU A 51 -7.80 -8.02 0.72
N GLN A 52 -8.42 -7.40 -0.28
CA GLN A 52 -9.03 -8.13 -1.41
C GLN A 52 -7.99 -8.96 -2.17
N LEU A 53 -6.79 -8.41 -2.36
CA LEU A 53 -5.72 -9.14 -3.03
C LEU A 53 -5.32 -10.37 -2.22
N GLU A 54 -5.07 -10.23 -0.92
CA GLU A 54 -4.75 -11.31 0.02
C GLU A 54 -5.80 -12.41 -0.06
N ASP A 55 -7.09 -12.05 -0.06
CA ASP A 55 -8.20 -13.00 -0.07
C ASP A 55 -8.23 -13.92 -1.27
N ILE A 56 -7.81 -13.39 -2.42
CA ILE A 56 -7.81 -14.14 -3.65
C ILE A 56 -6.50 -14.89 -3.90
N LEU A 57 -5.46 -14.72 -3.08
CA LEU A 57 -4.21 -15.47 -3.20
C LEU A 57 -4.37 -16.92 -2.75
N VAL A 58 -3.59 -17.83 -3.36
CA VAL A 58 -3.38 -19.18 -2.82
C VAL A 58 -2.45 -19.13 -1.60
N GLU A 59 -2.60 -20.11 -0.69
CA GLU A 59 -1.78 -20.21 0.53
C GLU A 59 -0.27 -20.26 0.26
N GLU A 60 0.16 -20.78 -0.91
CA GLU A 60 1.58 -20.88 -1.29
C GLU A 60 2.30 -19.52 -1.30
N ILE A 61 1.59 -18.44 -1.62
CA ILE A 61 2.16 -17.08 -1.73
C ILE A 61 1.66 -16.13 -0.65
N LYS A 62 0.91 -16.66 0.33
CA LYS A 62 0.49 -15.94 1.53
C LYS A 62 1.53 -16.08 2.66
N PRO A 63 1.56 -15.14 3.61
CA PRO A 63 0.82 -13.87 3.56
C PRO A 63 1.46 -12.88 2.57
N LEU A 64 0.69 -11.91 2.07
CA LEU A 64 1.24 -10.75 1.35
C LEU A 64 2.26 -10.05 2.24
N ARG A 65 3.50 -9.94 1.76
CA ARG A 65 4.59 -9.33 2.51
C ARG A 65 4.60 -7.83 2.31
N ILE A 66 4.50 -7.07 3.39
CA ILE A 66 4.52 -5.61 3.40
C ILE A 66 5.93 -5.13 3.75
N ILE A 67 6.55 -4.37 2.86
CA ILE A 67 7.83 -3.70 3.07
C ILE A 67 7.58 -2.20 3.14
N LEU A 68 7.66 -1.61 4.34
CA LEU A 68 7.55 -0.18 4.53
C LEU A 68 8.94 0.46 4.57
N SER A 69 9.15 1.46 3.72
CA SER A 69 10.38 2.24 3.70
C SER A 69 10.21 3.63 4.27
N ASP A 70 11.26 4.11 4.93
CA ASP A 70 11.43 5.49 5.38
C ASP A 70 12.17 6.37 4.35
N GLN A 71 12.64 5.80 3.24
CA GLN A 71 13.46 6.52 2.25
C GLN A 71 12.74 6.78 0.93
N ALA A 72 12.72 8.06 0.55
CA ALA A 72 12.33 8.50 -0.77
C ALA A 72 13.45 8.28 -1.80
N ALA A 73 13.12 7.72 -2.95
CA ALA A 73 14.02 7.77 -4.10
C ALA A 73 13.98 9.17 -4.74
N PRO A 74 15.07 9.61 -5.41
CA PRO A 74 15.11 10.91 -6.08
C PRO A 74 14.06 10.97 -7.21
N PRO A 75 13.41 12.14 -7.41
CA PRO A 75 12.49 12.34 -8.53
C PRO A 75 13.10 12.01 -9.89
N PRO A 76 12.30 11.52 -10.85
CA PRO A 76 12.79 11.21 -12.18
C PRO A 76 13.17 12.47 -12.96
N ASN A 77 14.01 12.29 -13.98
CA ASN A 77 14.30 13.30 -15.01
C ASN A 77 14.78 14.66 -14.49
N GLY A 78 15.43 14.70 -13.31
CA GLY A 78 15.95 15.93 -12.72
C GLY A 78 14.87 16.89 -12.20
N MET A 79 13.64 16.41 -11.99
CA MET A 79 12.58 17.20 -11.36
C MET A 79 12.95 17.54 -9.91
N SER A 80 12.47 18.67 -9.41
CA SER A 80 12.48 18.93 -7.97
C SER A 80 11.46 18.05 -7.25
N GLU A 81 11.66 17.84 -5.94
CA GLU A 81 10.73 17.07 -5.11
C GLU A 81 9.33 17.67 -5.11
N GLU A 82 9.21 18.99 -5.02
CA GLU A 82 7.93 19.71 -5.05
C GLU A 82 7.17 19.48 -6.37
N VAL A 83 7.87 19.55 -7.51
CA VAL A 83 7.25 19.31 -8.83
C VAL A 83 6.76 17.87 -8.93
N TRP A 84 7.56 16.92 -8.44
CA TRP A 84 7.20 15.52 -8.43
C TRP A 84 6.00 15.21 -7.53
N GLN A 85 5.98 15.76 -6.32
CA GLN A 85 4.88 15.60 -5.38
C GLN A 85 3.57 16.16 -5.94
N ASN A 86 3.62 17.38 -6.50
CA ASN A 86 2.46 18.00 -7.15
C ASN A 86 1.96 17.18 -8.34
N TYR A 87 2.86 16.62 -9.15
CA TYR A 87 2.49 15.72 -10.22
C TYR A 87 1.80 14.46 -9.69
N ALA A 88 2.40 13.80 -8.69
CA ALA A 88 1.90 12.56 -8.11
C ALA A 88 0.51 12.74 -7.48
N LEU A 89 0.29 13.82 -6.73
CA LEU A 89 -1.02 14.14 -6.13
C LEU A 89 -2.11 14.31 -7.18
N ASN A 90 -1.84 15.08 -8.24
CA ASN A 90 -2.80 15.32 -9.32
C ASN A 90 -3.11 14.04 -10.11
N ASP A 91 -2.10 13.22 -10.35
CA ASP A 91 -2.30 11.93 -11.02
C ASP A 91 -3.08 10.94 -10.16
N ALA A 92 -2.72 10.83 -8.88
CA ALA A 92 -3.40 9.98 -7.91
C ALA A 92 -4.88 10.37 -7.76
N LYS A 93 -5.22 11.66 -7.77
CA LYS A 93 -6.63 12.11 -7.77
C LYS A 93 -7.42 11.56 -8.97
N ILE A 94 -6.81 11.54 -10.15
CA ILE A 94 -7.43 11.02 -11.36
C ILE A 94 -7.57 9.49 -11.28
N LEU A 95 -6.55 8.79 -10.79
CA LEU A 95 -6.60 7.35 -10.56
C LEU A 95 -7.66 6.97 -9.52
N ALA A 96 -7.74 7.72 -8.42
CA ALA A 96 -8.75 7.54 -7.40
C ALA A 96 -10.16 7.64 -7.95
N MET A 97 -10.45 8.68 -8.72
CA MET A 97 -11.74 8.84 -9.38
C MET A 97 -12.04 7.69 -10.37
N GLN A 98 -11.05 7.26 -11.15
CA GLN A 98 -11.22 6.18 -12.14
C GLN A 98 -11.50 4.82 -11.48
N HIS A 99 -10.81 4.54 -10.38
CA HIS A 99 -10.85 3.26 -9.69
C HIS A 99 -11.76 3.26 -8.45
N ARG A 100 -12.42 4.40 -8.16
CA ARG A 100 -13.27 4.65 -6.99
C ARG A 100 -12.54 4.38 -5.67
N PHE A 101 -11.28 4.79 -5.59
CA PHE A 101 -10.55 4.82 -4.33
C PHE A 101 -11.07 5.92 -3.42
N ALA A 102 -10.98 5.66 -2.13
CA ALA A 102 -11.01 6.66 -1.09
C ALA A 102 -9.93 7.71 -1.32
N PHE A 103 -10.33 8.97 -1.46
CA PHE A 103 -9.37 10.04 -1.70
C PHE A 103 -9.98 11.40 -1.35
N ASP A 104 -9.22 12.24 -0.65
CA ASP A 104 -9.64 13.60 -0.33
C ASP A 104 -9.76 14.45 -1.61
N ASP A 105 -10.75 15.33 -1.66
CA ASP A 105 -10.91 16.26 -2.77
C ASP A 105 -9.77 17.27 -2.85
N VAL A 106 -9.14 17.58 -1.71
CA VAL A 106 -8.01 18.48 -1.54
C VAL A 106 -6.88 17.71 -0.82
N PRO A 107 -6.19 16.79 -1.52
CA PRO A 107 -5.17 15.98 -0.88
C PRO A 107 -3.97 16.84 -0.48
N GLU A 108 -3.53 16.67 0.76
CA GLU A 108 -2.33 17.31 1.30
C GLU A 108 -1.28 16.25 1.61
N LEU A 109 -0.01 16.62 1.51
CA LEU A 109 1.08 15.74 1.95
C LEU A 109 1.00 15.54 3.47
N PRO A 110 1.16 14.30 3.97
CA PRO A 110 1.20 14.05 5.40
C PRO A 110 2.30 14.85 6.09
N ARG A 111 2.00 15.41 7.26
CA ARG A 111 2.99 16.12 8.08
C ARG A 111 4.07 15.14 8.56
N PRO A 112 5.36 15.54 8.61
CA PRO A 112 6.44 14.65 9.08
C PRO A 112 6.17 14.03 10.45
N GLU A 113 5.67 14.82 11.40
CA GLU A 113 5.28 14.31 12.74
C GLU A 113 4.19 13.23 12.65
N ALA A 114 3.20 13.40 11.77
CA ALA A 114 2.15 12.41 11.59
C ALA A 114 2.70 11.11 10.96
N VAL A 115 3.63 11.24 10.01
CA VAL A 115 4.33 10.08 9.42
C VAL A 115 5.10 9.30 10.48
N GLU A 116 5.81 9.96 11.39
CA GLU A 116 6.49 9.32 12.52
C GLU A 116 5.49 8.61 13.46
N GLN A 117 4.35 9.24 13.75
CA GLN A 117 3.30 8.64 14.58
C GLN A 117 2.74 7.37 13.94
N ALA A 118 2.42 7.41 12.65
CA ALA A 118 1.96 6.28 11.87
C ALA A 118 2.98 5.14 11.82
N TRP A 119 4.27 5.47 11.69
CA TRP A 119 5.36 4.49 11.78
C TRP A 119 5.34 3.74 13.10
N VAL A 120 5.22 4.45 14.22
CA VAL A 120 5.17 3.84 15.57
C VAL A 120 3.91 2.99 15.75
N ILE A 121 2.76 3.41 15.20
CA ILE A 121 1.52 2.63 15.25
C ILE A 121 1.73 1.28 14.55
N LEU A 122 2.20 1.29 13.31
CA LEU A 122 2.40 0.06 12.53
C LEU A 122 3.48 -0.85 13.11
N GLU A 123 4.55 -0.29 13.66
CA GLU A 123 5.66 -1.07 14.21
C GLU A 123 5.30 -1.75 15.55
N ARG A 124 4.45 -1.12 16.37
CA ARG A 124 4.22 -1.57 17.76
C ARG A 124 2.87 -2.24 17.98
N THR A 125 1.93 -2.11 17.07
CA THR A 125 0.63 -2.74 17.22
C THR A 125 0.74 -4.24 16.89
N PRO A 126 0.39 -5.16 17.79
CA PRO A 126 0.65 -6.59 17.63
C PRO A 126 -0.43 -7.30 16.78
N LEU A 127 -0.86 -6.68 15.68
CA LEU A 127 -1.80 -7.29 14.72
C LEU A 127 -1.05 -8.04 13.62
N GLN A 128 -1.66 -9.08 13.07
CA GLN A 128 -1.10 -9.93 12.02
C GLN A 128 -2.18 -10.31 11.00
N GLY A 129 -1.76 -10.80 9.84
CA GLY A 129 -2.66 -11.27 8.80
C GLY A 129 -3.57 -10.17 8.28
N LYS A 130 -4.87 -10.44 8.24
CA LYS A 130 -5.87 -9.47 7.77
C LYS A 130 -6.01 -8.26 8.68
N ASP A 131 -5.95 -8.45 9.99
CA ASP A 131 -6.13 -7.36 10.94
C ASP A 131 -5.01 -6.33 10.81
N PHE A 132 -3.79 -6.78 10.48
CA PHE A 132 -2.70 -5.88 10.13
C PHE A 132 -2.97 -5.10 8.83
N LEU A 133 -3.52 -5.76 7.80
CA LEU A 133 -3.86 -5.08 6.54
C LEU A 133 -4.95 -4.01 6.73
N TYR A 134 -5.95 -4.27 7.59
CA TYR A 134 -6.94 -3.26 7.96
C TYR A 134 -6.31 -2.08 8.70
N LEU A 135 -5.46 -2.35 9.70
CA LEU A 135 -4.73 -1.28 10.40
C LEU A 135 -3.86 -0.46 9.44
N LEU A 136 -3.18 -1.12 8.49
CA LEU A 136 -2.35 -0.47 7.48
C LEU A 136 -3.18 0.50 6.63
N GLU A 137 -4.30 0.04 6.09
CA GLU A 137 -5.21 0.87 5.31
C GLU A 137 -5.74 2.06 6.13
N ASP A 138 -6.18 1.81 7.37
CA ASP A 138 -6.70 2.83 8.29
C ASP A 138 -5.65 3.90 8.63
N VAL A 139 -4.40 3.51 8.91
CA VAL A 139 -3.30 4.44 9.19
C VAL A 139 -3.03 5.34 7.98
N PHE A 140 -2.99 4.76 6.78
CA PHE A 140 -2.87 5.54 5.55
C PHE A 140 -4.08 6.47 5.35
N HIS A 141 -5.30 5.98 5.58
CA HIS A 141 -6.50 6.79 5.47
C HIS A 141 -6.46 8.00 6.44
N MET A 142 -6.08 7.77 7.69
CA MET A 142 -5.95 8.84 8.68
C MET A 142 -4.87 9.86 8.31
N LEU A 143 -3.73 9.40 7.78
CA LEU A 143 -2.64 10.27 7.32
C LEU A 143 -3.06 11.16 6.16
N TRP A 144 -3.66 10.58 5.13
CA TRP A 144 -3.93 11.25 3.85
C TRP A 144 -5.23 12.05 3.82
N ASN A 145 -6.14 11.84 4.77
CA ASN A 145 -7.37 12.64 4.96
C ASN A 145 -7.31 13.52 6.22
N GLN A 146 -6.10 13.81 6.70
CA GLN A 146 -5.85 14.80 7.76
C GLN A 146 -6.57 14.49 9.08
N GLN A 147 -6.88 13.21 9.37
CA GLN A 147 -7.56 12.77 10.59
C GLN A 147 -6.56 12.65 11.77
N TYR A 148 -5.74 13.67 11.98
CA TYR A 148 -4.62 13.66 12.93
C TYR A 148 -5.06 13.45 14.39
N GLY A 149 -6.30 13.81 14.75
CA GLY A 149 -6.86 13.53 16.07
C GLY A 149 -6.98 12.03 16.36
N LYS A 150 -7.50 11.26 15.39
CA LYS A 150 -7.60 9.79 15.50
C LYS A 150 -6.22 9.14 15.49
N LEU A 151 -5.34 9.59 14.59
CA LEU A 151 -3.97 9.10 14.51
C LEU A 151 -3.22 9.30 15.84
N LYS A 152 -3.36 10.47 16.47
CA LYS A 152 -2.73 10.77 17.76
C LYS A 152 -3.27 9.90 18.89
N MET A 153 -4.56 9.56 18.88
CA MET A 153 -5.15 8.64 19.84
C MET A 153 -4.53 7.24 19.70
N LEU A 154 -4.50 6.69 18.48
CA LEU A 154 -3.88 5.37 18.22
C LEU A 154 -2.39 5.36 18.57
N TYR A 155 -1.67 6.43 18.24
CA TYR A 155 -0.27 6.59 18.60
C TYR A 155 -0.05 6.57 20.12
N SER A 156 -0.94 7.22 20.89
CA SER A 156 -0.85 7.20 22.35
C SER A 156 -0.99 5.79 22.92
N MET A 157 -1.85 4.96 22.33
CA MET A 157 -2.00 3.55 22.70
C MET A 157 -0.78 2.74 22.28
N ALA A 158 -0.38 2.83 21.01
CA ALA A 158 0.73 2.06 20.43
C ALA A 158 2.08 2.32 21.11
N LYS A 159 2.29 3.52 21.65
CA LYS A 159 3.49 3.85 22.43
C LYS A 159 3.71 2.96 23.64
N HIS A 160 2.63 2.50 24.27
CA HIS A 160 2.67 1.69 25.48
C HIS A 160 2.85 0.20 25.19
N TYR A 161 2.62 -0.23 23.95
CA TYR A 161 2.88 -1.60 23.54
C TYR A 161 4.38 -1.87 23.46
N GLN A 162 4.77 -3.05 23.93
CA GLN A 162 6.10 -3.57 23.65
C GLN A 162 6.20 -3.90 22.17
N LYS A 163 7.39 -3.73 21.60
CA LYS A 163 7.63 -4.10 20.20
C LYS A 163 7.31 -5.59 20.03
N PRO A 164 6.37 -5.96 19.14
CA PRO A 164 6.05 -7.36 18.91
C PRO A 164 7.27 -8.12 18.37
N PRO A 165 7.30 -9.46 18.48
CA PRO A 165 8.30 -10.27 17.81
C PRO A 165 8.27 -10.04 16.29
N ALA A 166 9.37 -10.40 15.61
CA ALA A 166 9.48 -10.25 14.17
C ALA A 166 8.33 -10.94 13.42
N ASP A 167 7.66 -10.17 12.56
CA ASP A 167 6.53 -10.62 11.76
C ASP A 167 6.98 -10.99 10.33
N PRO A 168 6.67 -12.20 9.83
CA PRO A 168 6.96 -12.57 8.44
C PRO A 168 6.13 -11.77 7.41
N GLN A 169 5.03 -11.13 7.82
CA GLN A 169 4.20 -10.29 6.94
C GLN A 169 4.80 -8.88 6.84
N PHE A 170 5.04 -8.18 7.95
CA PHE A 170 5.48 -6.77 7.95
C PHE A 170 6.97 -6.56 8.21
N HIS A 171 7.63 -5.76 7.36
CA HIS A 171 9.03 -5.41 7.50
C HIS A 171 9.30 -3.92 7.30
N CYS A 172 10.13 -3.39 8.18
CA CYS A 172 10.67 -2.04 8.15
C CYS A 172 12.04 -2.05 7.46
N LYS A 173 12.25 -1.22 6.44
CA LYS A 173 13.54 -1.12 5.72
C LYS A 173 13.90 0.33 5.40
N SER A 174 15.19 0.57 5.18
CA SER A 174 15.68 1.84 4.64
C SER A 174 16.19 1.63 3.23
N ILE A 175 15.25 1.67 2.27
CA ILE A 175 15.52 1.47 0.84
C ILE A 175 14.84 2.56 0.01
N PRO A 176 15.49 3.14 -1.00
CA PRO A 176 14.87 4.20 -1.78
C PRO A 176 13.69 3.66 -2.60
N ILE A 177 12.48 4.15 -2.32
CA ILE A 177 11.26 3.86 -3.08
C ILE A 177 10.75 5.15 -3.74
N LEU A 178 10.59 5.13 -5.07
CA LEU A 178 10.04 6.27 -5.82
C LEU A 178 8.51 6.32 -5.72
N THR A 179 7.87 5.20 -6.04
CA THR A 179 6.42 4.99 -5.95
C THR A 179 6.16 3.55 -5.52
N ALA A 180 5.00 3.29 -4.92
CA ALA A 180 4.58 1.95 -4.52
C ALA A 180 4.69 0.93 -5.66
N TYR A 181 5.20 -0.26 -5.35
CA TYR A 181 5.27 -1.37 -6.30
C TYR A 181 5.17 -2.73 -5.63
N PHE A 182 4.59 -3.69 -6.36
CA PHE A 182 4.68 -5.10 -6.02
C PHE A 182 5.95 -5.72 -6.61
N GLU A 183 6.54 -6.67 -5.90
CA GLU A 183 7.57 -7.56 -6.41
C GLU A 183 7.05 -9.00 -6.40
N PHE A 184 7.13 -9.65 -7.56
CA PHE A 184 6.80 -11.07 -7.71
C PHE A 184 7.81 -11.76 -8.63
N GLY A 185 8.48 -12.79 -8.12
CA GLY A 185 9.49 -13.54 -8.86
C GLY A 185 10.60 -12.68 -9.47
N GLY A 186 11.07 -11.67 -8.74
CA GLY A 186 12.12 -10.74 -9.18
C GLY A 186 11.66 -9.67 -10.17
N ARG A 187 10.34 -9.55 -10.43
CA ARG A 187 9.77 -8.50 -11.28
C ARG A 187 9.01 -7.48 -10.47
N GLN A 188 9.15 -6.21 -10.84
CA GLN A 188 8.43 -5.10 -10.23
C GLN A 188 7.19 -4.71 -11.05
N TYR A 189 6.12 -4.37 -10.36
CA TYR A 189 4.83 -3.94 -10.90
C TYR A 189 4.39 -2.69 -10.13
N HIS A 190 4.26 -1.54 -10.79
CA HIS A 190 3.76 -0.34 -10.12
C HIS A 190 2.37 -0.61 -9.54
N ALA A 191 2.17 -0.28 -8.26
CA ALA A 191 1.10 -0.89 -7.47
C ALA A 191 -0.29 -0.65 -8.06
N VAL A 192 -0.64 0.59 -8.37
CA VAL A 192 -1.95 0.93 -8.98
C VAL A 192 -1.95 0.63 -10.49
N ASP A 193 -0.89 1.04 -11.17
CA ASP A 193 -0.81 1.08 -12.63
C ASP A 193 -0.65 -0.28 -13.32
N ASP A 194 0.06 -1.20 -12.67
CA ASP A 194 0.37 -2.53 -13.18
C ASP A 194 -0.41 -3.62 -12.43
N LEU A 195 -1.37 -3.27 -11.54
CA LEU A 195 -2.14 -4.27 -10.78
C LEU A 195 -2.80 -5.29 -11.72
N LEU A 196 -3.43 -4.83 -12.81
CA LEU A 196 -4.03 -5.71 -13.81
C LEU A 196 -3.00 -6.63 -14.49
N ARG A 197 -1.76 -6.16 -14.66
CA ARG A 197 -0.66 -6.96 -15.24
C ARG A 197 -0.19 -8.01 -14.25
N LEU A 198 -0.08 -7.66 -12.97
CA LEU A 198 0.25 -8.57 -11.88
C LEU A 198 -0.83 -9.65 -11.74
N THR A 199 -2.10 -9.27 -11.66
CA THR A 199 -3.21 -10.21 -11.41
C THR A 199 -3.38 -11.19 -12.57
N ARG A 200 -3.24 -10.73 -13.83
CA ARG A 200 -3.16 -11.63 -14.99
C ARG A 200 -1.99 -12.61 -14.90
N ARG A 201 -0.84 -12.17 -14.36
CA ARG A 201 0.33 -13.04 -14.18
C ARG A 201 0.06 -14.10 -13.12
N LEU A 202 -0.48 -13.72 -11.97
CA LEU A 202 -0.86 -14.64 -10.90
C LEU A 202 -1.90 -15.65 -11.38
N GLN A 203 -2.91 -15.18 -12.13
CA GLN A 203 -3.93 -16.03 -12.74
C GLN A 203 -3.33 -17.05 -13.72
N GLN A 204 -2.38 -16.63 -14.57
CA GLN A 204 -1.70 -17.53 -15.52
C GLN A 204 -0.92 -18.65 -14.83
N GLN A 205 -0.42 -18.41 -13.62
CA GLN A 205 0.30 -19.40 -12.80
C GLN A 205 -0.60 -20.14 -11.81
N LYS A 206 -1.93 -19.94 -11.89
CA LYS A 206 -2.93 -20.54 -10.99
C LYS A 206 -2.69 -20.19 -9.50
N LEU A 207 -2.20 -18.98 -9.26
CA LEU A 207 -1.91 -18.46 -7.90
C LEU A 207 -3.07 -17.64 -7.32
N LEU A 208 -4.23 -17.67 -7.98
CA LEU A 208 -5.45 -17.04 -7.49
C LEU A 208 -6.55 -18.09 -7.28
N ILE A 209 -7.24 -18.03 -6.14
CA ILE A 209 -8.37 -18.94 -5.81
C ILE A 209 -9.70 -18.46 -6.39
N SER A 210 -9.78 -17.19 -6.78
CA SER A 210 -10.98 -16.58 -7.37
C SER A 210 -10.58 -15.54 -8.42
N PRO A 211 -11.50 -15.14 -9.33
CA PRO A 211 -11.16 -14.13 -10.33
C PRO A 211 -10.84 -12.78 -9.67
N PRO A 212 -9.81 -12.07 -10.16
CA PRO A 212 -9.43 -10.75 -9.65
C PRO A 212 -10.43 -9.68 -10.08
N ILE A 213 -11.60 -9.64 -9.44
CA ILE A 213 -12.61 -8.59 -9.64
C ILE A 213 -12.28 -7.44 -8.69
N PHE A 214 -11.22 -6.73 -9.02
CA PHE A 214 -10.97 -5.40 -8.47
C PHE A 214 -11.86 -4.47 -9.28
N LEU A 215 -12.81 -3.77 -8.66
CA LEU A 215 -13.80 -2.84 -9.25
C LEU A 215 -15.22 -3.42 -9.38
N ILE A 216 -16.05 -3.14 -8.37
CA ILE A 216 -17.35 -2.41 -8.38
C ILE A 216 -17.95 -2.68 -6.98
N ASN A 217 -17.93 -1.68 -6.08
CA ASN A 217 -18.51 -1.66 -4.71
C ASN A 217 -17.53 -1.74 -3.51
N HIS A 218 -16.47 -0.93 -3.48
CA HIS A 218 -15.74 -0.70 -2.22
C HIS A 218 -15.91 0.73 -1.70
N ILE A 219 -17.17 1.16 -1.60
CA ILE A 219 -17.54 2.26 -0.70
C ILE A 219 -18.55 1.72 0.31
N GLU A 220 -18.21 0.63 0.97
CA GLU A 220 -18.63 0.45 2.36
C GLU A 220 -17.40 0.79 3.18
N TRP A 221 -17.26 2.07 3.49
CA TRP A 221 -16.41 2.49 4.59
C TRP A 221 -16.88 1.75 5.82
N ARG A 222 -16.05 0.86 6.34
CA ARG A 222 -16.17 0.42 7.72
C ARG A 222 -15.75 1.59 8.60
N GLU A 223 -16.69 2.50 8.88
CA GLU A 223 -16.63 3.33 10.10
C GLU A 223 -16.66 2.48 11.40
N HIS A 224 -16.41 1.17 11.32
CA HIS A 224 -16.63 0.21 12.39
C HIS A 224 -15.41 0.01 13.30
N LEU A 225 -14.17 0.21 12.83
CA LEU A 225 -12.99 0.02 13.69
C LEU A 225 -12.84 1.07 14.81
N ILE A 226 -13.52 2.21 14.72
CA ILE A 226 -13.38 3.30 15.71
C ILE A 226 -14.73 3.70 16.36
N ASN A 227 -15.88 3.22 15.86
CA ASN A 227 -17.16 3.46 16.52
C ASN A 227 -17.60 2.36 17.48
N ASP A 228 -17.10 1.13 17.34
CA ASP A 228 -17.45 0.07 18.28
C ASP A 228 -16.42 -0.02 19.42
N ALA A 229 -16.82 0.49 20.59
CA ALA A 229 -16.12 0.30 21.86
C ALA A 229 -15.82 -1.18 22.16
N ASN A 230 -16.49 -2.11 21.46
CA ASN A 230 -16.28 -3.55 21.57
C ASN A 230 -15.04 -4.05 20.80
N GLU A 231 -14.72 -3.54 19.60
CA GLU A 231 -13.52 -3.96 18.85
C GLU A 231 -12.23 -3.41 19.52
N LEU A 232 -12.31 -2.21 20.11
CA LEU A 232 -11.25 -1.68 20.99
C LEU A 232 -11.09 -2.50 22.28
N ALA A 233 -12.19 -3.07 22.81
CA ALA A 233 -12.16 -3.95 23.96
C ALA A 233 -11.58 -5.33 23.62
N ASP A 234 -11.78 -5.84 22.41
CA ASP A 234 -11.17 -7.09 21.94
C ASP A 234 -9.65 -6.95 21.76
N ILE A 235 -9.17 -5.80 21.27
CA ILE A 235 -7.74 -5.46 21.26
C ILE A 235 -7.18 -5.35 22.70
N GLN A 236 -7.97 -4.83 23.65
CA GLN A 236 -7.59 -4.80 25.08
C GLN A 236 -7.63 -6.19 25.74
N ALA A 237 -8.51 -7.09 25.29
CA ALA A 237 -8.71 -8.42 25.84
C ALA A 237 -7.69 -9.45 25.35
N LEU A 238 -6.99 -9.17 24.24
CA LEU A 238 -5.88 -9.99 23.72
C LEU A 238 -4.56 -9.85 24.52
N GLN A 239 -4.60 -9.25 25.71
CA GLN A 239 -3.47 -9.24 26.64
C GLN A 239 -3.32 -10.59 27.38
N PRO A 240 -2.11 -11.17 27.51
CA PRO A 240 -1.84 -12.20 28.51
C PRO A 240 -1.78 -11.65 29.94
#